data_AF-A0A1G2ZCS8-F1
#
_entry.id   AF-A0A1G2ZCS8-F1
#
_cell.length_a   1.000
_cell.length_b   1.000
_cell.length_c   1.000
_cell.angle_alpha   90.00
_cell.angle_beta   90.00
_cell.angle_gamma   90.00
#
_symmetry.space_group_name_H-M   'P 1'
#
loop_
_entity.id
_entity.type
_entity.pdbx_description
1 polymer ?
#
loop_
_entity_poly.entity_id
_entity_poly.type
_entity_poly.pdbx_seq_one_letter_code
_entity_poly.pdbx_strand_id
1 'polypeptide(L)'
;MTRHALACLEGIKDAGPWSAVAELLRAEAARRERRFGDAADSLEAAAQLMPPPIGKSLWLAVSMCHRRAGNVDRAIESLAHARGAFPPRARPKAE
;
A
#
# COMPACT_ATOMS: atom_id res chain seq x y z
N MET A 1 -6.17 16.84 -13.76
CA MET A 1 -7.21 15.83 -13.46
C MET A 1 -6.96 15.10 -12.14
N THR A 2 -5.72 14.70 -11.84
CA THR A 2 -5.36 13.94 -10.62
C THR A 2 -5.78 14.59 -9.30
N ARG A 3 -5.57 15.90 -9.14
CA ARG A 3 -5.97 16.65 -7.94
C ARG A 3 -7.46 16.66 -7.66
N HIS A 4 -8.30 16.73 -8.70
CA HIS A 4 -9.75 16.70 -8.53
C HIS A 4 -10.22 15.32 -8.05
N ALA A 5 -9.64 14.24 -8.58
CA ALA A 5 -9.93 12.89 -8.12
C ALA A 5 -9.53 12.68 -6.64
N LEU A 6 -8.36 13.19 -6.22
CA LEU A 6 -7.94 13.15 -4.81
C LEU A 6 -8.92 13.91 -3.91
N ALA A 7 -9.31 15.12 -4.29
CA ALA A 7 -10.27 15.91 -3.51
C ALA A 7 -11.62 15.18 -3.33
N CYS A 8 -12.11 14.49 -4.37
CA CYS A 8 -13.31 13.66 -4.27
C CYS A 8 -13.12 12.49 -3.29
N LEU A 9 -11.93 11.86 -3.27
CA LEU A 9 -11.61 10.74 -2.39
C LEU A 9 -11.36 11.15 -0.92
N GLU A 10 -10.82 12.35 -0.70
CA GLU A 10 -10.63 12.93 0.64
C GLU A 10 -11.98 13.29 1.30
N GLY A 11 -13.00 13.60 0.50
CA GLY A 11 -14.36 13.83 0.98
C GLY A 11 -15.09 12.57 1.49
N ILE A 12 -14.56 11.38 1.20
CA ILE A 12 -15.16 10.11 1.62
C ILE A 12 -14.65 9.75 3.02
N LYS A 13 -15.48 9.99 4.05
CA LYS A 13 -15.16 9.69 5.45
C LYS A 13 -15.24 8.20 5.79
N ASP A 14 -16.17 7.48 5.16
CA ASP A 14 -16.32 6.04 5.32
C ASP A 14 -16.71 5.45 3.96
N ALA A 15 -15.80 4.66 3.39
CA ALA A 15 -16.03 3.97 2.13
C ALA A 15 -16.62 2.56 2.34
N GLY A 16 -16.74 2.10 3.59
CA GLY A 16 -17.26 0.80 3.96
C GLY A 16 -16.58 -0.32 3.17
N PRO A 17 -17.36 -1.18 2.46
CA PRO A 17 -16.81 -2.26 1.62
C PRO A 17 -15.83 -1.80 0.54
N TRP A 18 -15.89 -0.53 0.14
CA TRP A 18 -15.05 0.04 -0.93
C TRP A 18 -13.75 0.66 -0.41
N SER A 19 -13.47 0.57 0.89
CA SER A 19 -12.27 1.17 1.50
C SER A 19 -10.98 0.77 0.79
N ALA A 20 -10.81 -0.52 0.47
CA ALA A 20 -9.63 -0.98 -0.26
C ALA A 20 -9.49 -0.35 -1.66
N VAL A 21 -10.61 -0.13 -2.35
CA VAL A 21 -10.63 0.49 -3.68
C VAL A 21 -10.37 1.99 -3.58
N ALA A 22 -10.92 2.66 -2.56
CA ALA A 22 -10.66 4.07 -2.32
C ALA A 22 -9.16 4.32 -2.07
N GLU A 23 -8.51 3.49 -1.25
CA GLU A 23 -7.06 3.58 -1.02
C GLU A 23 -6.23 3.31 -2.28
N LEU A 24 -6.63 2.32 -3.09
CA LEU A 24 -5.99 2.05 -4.36
C LEU A 24 -6.04 3.27 -5.30
N LEU A 25 -7.19 3.95 -5.38
CA LEU A 25 -7.35 5.14 -6.20
C LEU A 25 -6.54 6.33 -5.67
N ARG A 26 -6.46 6.52 -4.35
CA ARG A 26 -5.59 7.54 -3.73
C ARG A 26 -4.13 7.28 -4.07
N ALA A 27 -3.67 6.04 -3.95
CA ALA A 27 -2.32 5.68 -4.30
C ALA A 27 -1.99 5.97 -5.77
N GLU A 28 -2.90 5.59 -6.67
CA GLU A 28 -2.71 5.74 -8.10
C GLU A 28 -2.71 7.22 -8.53
N ALA A 29 -3.46 8.06 -7.82
CA ALA A 29 -3.34 9.51 -7.95
C ALA A 29 -2.00 10.04 -7.42
N ALA A 30 -1.56 9.62 -6.22
CA ALA A 30 -0.26 10.02 -5.66
C ALA A 30 0.93 9.59 -6.55
N ARG A 31 0.87 8.40 -7.18
CA ARG A 31 1.89 7.92 -8.14
C ARG A 31 2.02 8.84 -9.35
N ARG A 32 0.90 9.34 -9.89
CA ARG A 32 0.90 10.30 -11.00
C ARG A 32 1.53 11.64 -10.62
N GLU A 33 1.41 12.03 -9.35
CA GLU A 33 2.06 13.21 -8.79
C GLU A 33 3.51 12.95 -8.32
N ARG A 34 4.05 11.74 -8.54
CA ARG A 34 5.37 11.28 -8.07
C ARG A 34 5.56 11.35 -6.55
N ARG A 35 4.47 11.39 -5.79
CA ARG A 35 4.45 11.31 -4.33
C ARG A 35 4.52 9.84 -3.92
N PHE A 36 5.69 9.24 -4.10
CA PHE A 36 5.85 7.80 -3.96
C PHE A 36 5.75 7.29 -2.51
N GLY A 37 6.00 8.14 -1.51
CA GLY A 37 5.74 7.82 -0.10
C GLY A 37 4.26 7.63 0.16
N ASP A 38 3.46 8.67 -0.07
CA ASP A 38 2.00 8.65 0.11
C ASP A 38 1.31 7.55 -0.70
N ALA A 39 1.82 7.30 -1.92
CA ALA A 39 1.36 6.20 -2.75
C ALA A 39 1.60 4.83 -2.11
N ALA A 40 2.77 4.64 -1.48
CA ALA A 40 3.10 3.39 -0.81
C ALA A 40 2.20 3.16 0.41
N ASP A 41 1.97 4.19 1.22
CA ASP A 41 1.13 4.10 2.42
C ASP A 41 -0.33 3.76 2.04
N SER A 42 -0.86 4.40 1.00
CA SER A 42 -2.21 4.10 0.48
C SER A 42 -2.30 2.69 -0.11
N LEU A 43 -1.27 2.23 -0.85
CA LEU A 43 -1.24 0.85 -1.37
C LEU A 43 -1.14 -0.19 -0.27
N GLU A 44 -0.40 0.11 0.80
CA GLU A 44 -0.26 -0.78 1.96
C GLU A 44 -1.61 -0.96 2.67
N ALA A 45 -2.34 0.12 2.90
CA ALA A 45 -3.70 0.06 3.43
C ALA A 45 -4.63 -0.79 2.56
N ALA A 46 -4.57 -0.61 1.22
CA ALA A 46 -5.33 -1.44 0.29
C ALA A 46 -4.90 -2.93 0.33
N ALA A 47 -3.60 -3.20 0.43
CA ALA A 47 -3.02 -4.55 0.43
C ALA A 47 -3.41 -5.36 1.67
N GLN A 48 -3.57 -4.70 2.82
CA GLN A 48 -4.00 -5.33 4.07
C GLN A 48 -5.47 -5.77 4.04
N LEU A 49 -6.31 -5.06 3.28
CA LEU A 49 -7.74 -5.35 3.17
C LEU A 49 -8.08 -6.39 2.09
N MET A 50 -7.18 -6.58 1.12
CA MET A 50 -7.43 -7.44 -0.04
C MET A 50 -6.89 -8.87 0.16
N PRO A 51 -7.68 -9.91 -0.14
CA PRO A 51 -7.19 -11.27 -0.10
C PRO A 51 -6.17 -11.56 -1.23
N PRO A 52 -5.34 -12.60 -1.11
CA PRO A 52 -4.56 -13.13 -2.23
C PRO A 52 -5.49 -13.56 -3.39
N PRO A 53 -5.08 -13.40 -4.67
CA PRO A 53 -3.78 -12.92 -5.14
C PRO A 53 -3.66 -11.39 -5.18
N ILE A 54 -4.77 -10.65 -5.06
CA ILE A 54 -4.82 -9.19 -5.22
C ILE A 54 -3.89 -8.51 -4.21
N GLY A 55 -3.97 -8.88 -2.93
CA GLY A 55 -3.10 -8.33 -1.89
C GLY A 55 -1.60 -8.50 -2.20
N LYS A 56 -1.19 -9.64 -2.78
CA LYS A 56 0.22 -9.88 -3.16
C LYS A 56 0.68 -8.93 -4.27
N SER A 57 -0.16 -8.69 -5.27
CA SER A 57 0.12 -7.73 -6.34
C SER A 57 0.21 -6.29 -5.81
N LEU A 58 -0.62 -5.95 -4.82
CA LEU A 58 -0.55 -4.64 -4.16
C LEU A 58 0.73 -4.49 -3.35
N TRP A 59 1.16 -5.49 -2.59
CA TRP A 59 2.46 -5.48 -1.90
C TRP A 59 3.66 -5.31 -2.85
N LEU A 60 3.58 -5.89 -4.06
CA LEU A 60 4.59 -5.64 -5.09
C LEU A 60 4.60 -4.16 -5.51
N ALA A 61 3.41 -3.55 -5.66
CA ALA A 61 3.29 -2.13 -5.96
C ALA A 61 3.81 -1.23 -4.81
N VAL A 62 3.58 -1.60 -3.55
CA VAL A 62 4.16 -0.93 -2.37
C VAL A 62 5.69 -0.94 -2.47
N SER A 63 6.30 -2.11 -2.71
CA SER A 63 7.75 -2.26 -2.87
C SER A 63 8.30 -1.34 -3.97
N MET A 64 7.61 -1.27 -5.12
CA MET A 64 8.01 -0.39 -6.22
C MET A 64 7.93 1.09 -5.86
N CYS A 65 6.94 1.50 -5.07
CA CYS A 65 6.79 2.88 -4.62
C CYS A 65 7.87 3.24 -3.59
N HIS A 66 8.12 2.40 -2.59
CA HIS A 66 9.21 2.62 -1.63
C HIS A 66 10.58 2.68 -2.29
N ARG A 67 10.85 1.82 -3.28
CA ARG A 67 12.10 1.88 -4.06
C ARG A 67 12.27 3.23 -4.76
N ARG A 68 11.20 3.77 -5.36
CA ARG A 68 11.23 5.09 -6.03
C ARG A 68 11.33 6.26 -5.06
N ALA A 69 10.87 6.08 -3.82
CA ALA A 69 11.02 7.06 -2.74
C ALA A 69 12.41 7.02 -2.08
N GLY A 70 13.27 6.04 -2.40
CA GLY A 70 14.58 5.86 -1.76
C GLY A 70 14.54 5.04 -0.47
N ASN A 71 13.37 4.54 -0.07
CA ASN A 71 13.18 3.75 1.15
C ASN A 71 13.47 2.27 0.88
N VAL A 72 14.75 1.93 0.70
CA VAL A 72 15.17 0.59 0.25
C VAL A 72 14.75 -0.51 1.23
N ASP A 73 14.87 -0.30 2.54
CA ASP A 73 14.51 -1.31 3.54
C ASP A 73 13.02 -1.68 3.47
N ARG A 74 12.13 -0.68 3.49
CA ARG A 74 10.68 -0.91 3.33
C ARG A 74 10.33 -1.52 1.97
N ALA A 75 11.11 -1.23 0.92
CA ALA A 75 10.92 -1.85 -0.38
C ALA A 75 11.23 -3.36 -0.36
N ILE A 76 12.27 -3.78 0.37
CA ILE A 76 12.64 -5.18 0.55
C ILE A 76 11.57 -5.92 1.36
N GLU A 77 11.13 -5.34 2.47
CA GLU A 77 10.08 -5.91 3.33
C GLU A 77 8.77 -6.13 2.56
N SER A 78 8.32 -5.11 1.83
CA SER A 78 7.12 -5.19 1.01
C SER A 78 7.23 -6.24 -0.11
N LEU A 79 8.43 -6.42 -0.68
CA LEU A 79 8.68 -7.46 -1.67
C LEU A 79 8.60 -8.85 -1.03
N ALA A 80 9.09 -9.02 0.20
CA ALA A 80 8.97 -10.28 0.93
C ALA A 80 7.49 -10.63 1.15
N HIS A 81 6.66 -9.66 1.55
CA HIS A 81 5.20 -9.82 1.65
C HIS A 81 4.57 -10.25 0.31
N ALA A 82 4.93 -9.59 -0.80
CA ALA A 82 4.43 -9.94 -2.13
C ALA A 82 4.75 -11.40 -2.52
N ARG A 83 5.91 -11.91 -2.09
CA ARG A 83 6.36 -13.29 -2.34
C ARG A 83 5.82 -14.30 -1.31
N GLY A 84 5.09 -13.84 -0.29
CA GLY A 84 4.64 -14.68 0.82
C GLY A 84 5.77 -15.14 1.75
N ALA A 85 6.92 -14.46 1.71
CA ALA A 85 8.02 -14.66 2.63
C ALA A 85 7.73 -13.82 3.88
N PHE A 86 6.97 -14.38 4.81
CA PHE A 86 6.82 -13.77 6.14
C PHE A 86 8.04 -14.15 6.97
N PRO A 87 8.78 -13.18 7.57
CA PRO A 87 9.73 -13.54 8.60
C PRO A 87 8.95 -14.31 9.69
N PRO A 88 9.49 -15.42 10.21
CA PRO A 88 8.84 -16.13 11.31
C PRO A 88 8.60 -15.12 12.42
N ARG A 89 7.34 -14.97 12.87
CA ARG A 89 7.01 -14.08 13.99
C ARG A 89 7.96 -14.45 15.13
N ALA A 90 8.79 -13.49 15.57
CA ALA A 90 9.64 -13.69 16.73
C ALA A 90 8.73 -14.16 17.86
N ARG A 91 8.94 -15.39 18.35
CA ARG A 91 8.19 -15.88 19.51
C ARG A 91 8.40 -14.87 20.63
N PRO A 92 7.32 -14.37 21.28
CA PRO A 92 7.50 -13.58 22.49
C PRO A 92 8.32 -14.41 23.47
N LYS A 93 9.35 -13.79 24.07
CA LYS A 93 10.10 -14.44 25.14
C LYS A 93 9.09 -14.78 26.25
N ALA A 94 9.01 -16.05 26.62
CA ALA A 94 8.29 -16.44 27.81
C ALA A 94 9.03 -15.83 29.00
N GLU A 95 8.36 -14.96 29.74
CA GLU A 95 8.79 -14.47 31.04
C GLU A 95 8.61 -15.55 32.11
#